data_AF-A0A2D5AYM0-F1
#
_entry.id   AF-A0A2D5AYM0-F1
#
_cell.length_a   1.000
_cell.length_b   1.000
_cell.length_c   1.000
_cell.angle_alpha   90.00
_cell.angle_beta   90.00
_cell.angle_gamma   90.00
#
_symmetry.space_group_name_H-M   'P 1'
#
loop_
_entity.id
_entity.type
_entity.pdbx_description
1 polymer ?
#
loop_
_entity_poly.entity_id
_entity_poly.type
_entity_poly.pdbx_seq_one_letter_code
_entity_poly.pdbx_strand_id
1 'polypeptide(L)'
;MPSRPREVRCPGYRRRDPTQSLLYELLREHLETFLAELDAHPGLALPRFVKRELRGFLECGVLAHGFARVHCTSCARDSLVAFSCKGRGFCPSCGGRRMSATAAHLVDHVLPETPIRQWVFTLPFSLRLRCAFDHELLAFVRRIFTRVVFSYLARQARAKALPSGALGFRSGAVNIVQRAGGSLNLNPHFHAVFIDGVYTRATLLGPARFHELPAPEPADVDWTLARIHSRLRSLFERCIDTEQEFESRETNELLLHLASASVHGQAATGDGNGRALPGLFTPEPDPRPERDSPKPSCSLVLLRIGRRATRFNK
;
A
#
# COMPACT_ATOMS: atom_id res chain seq x y z
N MET A 1 56.22 -19.91 -8.05
CA MET A 1 54.92 -20.60 -7.90
C MET A 1 53.81 -19.59 -8.18
N PRO A 2 52.92 -19.83 -9.16
CA PRO A 2 51.80 -18.92 -9.38
C PRO A 2 50.89 -18.97 -8.15
N SER A 3 50.63 -17.80 -7.57
CA SER A 3 49.73 -17.61 -6.44
C SER A 3 48.38 -18.28 -6.74
N ARG A 4 47.93 -19.20 -5.87
CA ARG A 4 46.59 -19.77 -5.95
C ARG A 4 45.58 -18.63 -6.11
N PRO A 5 44.72 -18.64 -7.14
CA PRO A 5 43.69 -17.63 -7.28
C PRO A 5 42.85 -17.64 -5.99
N ARG A 6 42.68 -16.46 -5.37
CA ARG A 6 41.77 -16.29 -4.23
C ARG A 6 40.44 -16.90 -4.63
N GLU A 7 39.99 -17.93 -3.91
CA GLU A 7 38.68 -18.54 -4.08
C GLU A 7 37.63 -17.44 -3.91
N VAL A 8 37.13 -16.89 -5.00
CA VAL A 8 36.04 -15.90 -4.96
C VAL A 8 34.79 -16.66 -4.56
N ARG A 9 34.55 -16.78 -3.25
CA ARG A 9 33.32 -17.34 -2.72
C ARG A 9 32.26 -16.26 -2.81
N CYS A 10 31.35 -16.39 -3.78
CA CYS A 10 30.11 -15.63 -3.76
C CYS A 10 29.42 -15.91 -2.40
N PRO A 11 28.96 -14.86 -1.68
CA PRO A 11 28.19 -15.08 -0.46
C PRO A 11 27.03 -16.02 -0.77
N GLY A 12 26.94 -17.12 -0.02
CA GLY A 12 26.07 -18.24 -0.36
C GLY A 12 24.61 -17.80 -0.42
N TYR A 13 23.96 -18.01 -1.56
CA TYR A 13 22.50 -17.86 -1.68
C TYR A 13 21.84 -18.89 -0.76
N ARG A 14 21.22 -18.44 0.33
CA ARG A 14 20.35 -19.29 1.15
C ARG A 14 18.94 -19.25 0.57
N ARG A 15 18.52 -20.36 -0.02
CA ARG A 15 17.15 -20.53 -0.51
C ARG A 15 16.18 -20.41 0.66
N ARG A 16 15.11 -19.64 0.46
CA ARG A 16 13.96 -19.64 1.36
C ARG A 16 13.24 -20.98 1.29
N ASP A 17 12.80 -21.48 2.43
CA ASP A 17 11.83 -22.57 2.49
C ASP A 17 10.43 -22.01 2.84
N PRO A 18 9.48 -21.95 1.88
CA PRO A 18 8.13 -21.46 2.16
C PRO A 18 7.35 -22.41 3.08
N THR A 19 7.69 -23.70 3.12
CA THR A 19 6.95 -24.75 3.86
C THR A 19 7.05 -24.60 5.38
N GLN A 20 8.05 -23.84 5.85
CA GLN A 20 8.29 -23.56 7.26
C GLN A 20 7.53 -22.32 7.76
N SER A 21 6.69 -21.70 6.94
CA SER A 21 5.91 -20.52 7.35
C SER A 21 4.50 -20.91 7.78
N LEU A 22 4.02 -20.33 8.88
CA LEU A 22 2.67 -20.56 9.42
C LEU A 22 1.57 -20.37 8.36
N LEU A 23 1.68 -19.34 7.52
CA LEU A 23 0.72 -19.09 6.45
C LEU A 23 0.69 -20.21 5.39
N TYR A 24 1.84 -20.81 5.10
CA TYR A 24 1.92 -21.96 4.20
C TYR A 24 1.28 -23.19 4.82
N GLU A 25 1.61 -23.48 6.08
CA GLU A 25 1.06 -24.60 6.84
C GLU A 25 -0.48 -24.53 6.90
N LEU A 26 -1.01 -23.38 7.32
CA LEU A 26 -2.46 -23.14 7.39
C LEU A 26 -3.17 -23.35 6.05
N LEU A 27 -2.64 -22.79 4.95
CA LEU A 27 -3.26 -22.95 3.64
C LEU A 27 -3.10 -24.38 3.11
N ARG A 28 -1.96 -25.03 3.33
CA ARG A 28 -1.76 -26.42 2.93
C ARG A 28 -2.77 -27.34 3.61
N GLU A 29 -3.05 -27.10 4.89
CA GLU A 29 -3.91 -27.97 5.71
C GLU A 29 -5.39 -27.71 5.50
N HIS A 30 -5.79 -26.45 5.31
CA HIS A 30 -7.21 -26.09 5.37
C HIS A 30 -7.81 -25.62 4.04
N LEU A 31 -7.02 -25.30 3.01
CA LEU A 31 -7.53 -24.65 1.80
C LEU A 31 -8.57 -25.51 1.07
N GLU A 32 -8.28 -26.78 0.79
CA GLU A 32 -9.19 -27.60 -0.01
C GLU A 32 -10.47 -27.95 0.75
N THR A 33 -10.40 -28.16 2.07
CA THR A 33 -11.58 -28.32 2.93
C THR A 33 -12.45 -27.06 2.91
N PHE A 34 -11.84 -25.89 3.12
CA PHE A 34 -12.54 -24.61 3.06
C PHE A 34 -13.22 -24.37 1.71
N LEU A 35 -12.53 -24.68 0.61
CA LEU A 35 -13.11 -24.54 -0.73
C LEU A 35 -14.27 -25.51 -0.97
N ALA A 36 -14.16 -26.76 -0.50
CA ALA A 36 -15.22 -27.75 -0.64
C ALA A 36 -16.46 -27.39 0.18
N GLU A 37 -16.30 -26.90 1.40
CA GLU A 37 -17.41 -26.41 2.24
C GLU A 37 -18.16 -25.25 1.58
N LEU A 38 -17.42 -24.31 0.99
CA LEU A 38 -18.02 -23.20 0.25
C LEU A 38 -18.75 -23.65 -1.01
N ASP A 39 -18.14 -24.54 -1.79
CA ASP A 39 -18.73 -25.05 -3.04
C ASP A 39 -19.96 -25.96 -2.79
N ALA A 40 -20.08 -26.55 -1.60
CA ALA A 40 -21.25 -27.34 -1.19
C ALA A 40 -22.52 -26.50 -0.94
N HIS A 41 -22.37 -25.18 -0.75
CA HIS A 41 -23.48 -24.26 -0.52
C HIS A 41 -23.79 -23.47 -1.80
N PRO A 42 -24.98 -23.64 -2.40
CA PRO A 42 -25.38 -22.88 -3.59
C PRO A 42 -25.22 -21.37 -3.38
N GLY A 43 -24.53 -20.70 -4.30
CA GLY A 43 -24.29 -19.24 -4.24
C GLY A 43 -23.02 -18.81 -3.48
N LEU A 44 -22.32 -19.72 -2.79
CA LEU A 44 -21.12 -19.38 -2.00
C LEU A 44 -19.80 -19.80 -2.67
N ALA A 45 -19.75 -19.88 -4.00
CA ALA A 45 -18.51 -20.21 -4.70
C ALA A 45 -17.58 -19.00 -4.83
N LEU A 46 -16.32 -19.16 -4.38
CA LEU A 46 -15.28 -18.14 -4.61
C LEU A 46 -14.96 -17.98 -6.10
N PRO A 47 -14.66 -16.75 -6.55
CA PRO A 47 -14.21 -16.52 -7.92
C PRO A 47 -12.96 -17.34 -8.27
N ARG A 48 -12.90 -17.82 -9.53
CA ARG A 48 -11.78 -18.64 -10.03
C ARG A 48 -10.41 -18.01 -9.79
N PHE A 49 -10.31 -16.68 -9.89
CA PHE A 49 -9.04 -15.98 -9.69
C PHE A 49 -8.54 -16.07 -8.23
N VAL A 50 -9.45 -16.09 -7.25
CA VAL A 50 -9.12 -16.24 -5.82
C VAL A 50 -8.59 -17.65 -5.56
N LYS A 51 -9.30 -18.68 -6.02
CA LYS A 51 -8.86 -20.09 -5.90
C LYS A 51 -7.48 -20.29 -6.53
N ARG A 52 -7.26 -19.73 -7.73
CA ARG A 52 -5.95 -19.78 -8.42
C ARG A 52 -4.85 -19.08 -7.64
N GLU A 53 -5.12 -17.94 -7.02
CA GLU A 53 -4.11 -17.21 -6.24
C GLU A 53 -3.72 -17.96 -4.95
N LEU A 54 -4.70 -18.56 -4.26
CA LEU A 54 -4.47 -19.38 -3.07
C LEU A 54 -3.63 -20.63 -3.39
N ARG A 55 -3.98 -21.37 -4.44
CA ARG A 55 -3.22 -22.54 -4.89
C ARG A 55 -1.84 -22.17 -5.40
N GLY A 56 -1.73 -21.10 -6.21
CA GLY A 56 -0.46 -20.61 -6.71
C GLY A 56 0.51 -20.17 -5.59
N PHE A 57 0.00 -19.72 -4.45
CA PHE A 57 0.84 -19.45 -3.28
C PHE A 57 1.50 -20.73 -2.71
N LEU A 58 0.78 -21.85 -2.66
CA LEU A 58 1.32 -23.15 -2.19
C LEU A 58 2.42 -23.69 -3.12
N GLU A 59 2.42 -23.30 -4.39
CA GLU A 59 3.49 -23.66 -5.33
C GLU A 59 4.71 -22.73 -5.23
N CYS A 60 4.53 -21.52 -4.68
CA CYS A 60 5.52 -20.45 -4.72
C CYS A 60 6.77 -20.77 -3.90
N GLY A 61 7.91 -20.94 -4.57
CA GLY A 61 9.20 -21.20 -3.93
C GLY A 61 9.48 -22.67 -3.64
N VAL A 62 8.62 -23.58 -4.10
CA VAL A 62 8.74 -25.03 -3.91
C VAL A 62 9.33 -25.66 -5.18
N LEU A 63 10.45 -26.38 -5.04
CA LEU A 63 11.20 -26.93 -6.19
C LEU A 63 10.41 -27.95 -7.02
N ALA A 64 9.50 -28.69 -6.38
CA ALA A 64 8.64 -29.65 -7.06
C ALA A 64 7.74 -29.00 -8.12
N HIS A 65 7.47 -27.70 -8.00
CA HIS A 65 6.68 -26.91 -8.95
C HIS A 65 7.56 -26.14 -9.96
N GLY A 66 8.85 -26.46 -10.04
CA GLY A 66 9.77 -25.94 -11.03
C GLY A 66 10.82 -24.95 -10.50
N PHE A 67 11.95 -24.91 -11.19
CA PHE A 67 13.09 -24.09 -10.82
C PHE A 67 13.99 -23.77 -12.02
N ALA A 68 14.78 -22.70 -11.88
CA ALA A 68 15.93 -22.43 -12.72
C ALA A 68 17.21 -22.87 -12.01
N ARG A 69 18.13 -23.49 -12.75
CA ARG A 69 19.51 -23.71 -12.30
C ARG A 69 20.35 -22.50 -12.73
N VAL A 70 20.95 -21.83 -11.76
CA VAL A 70 21.85 -20.72 -11.98
C VAL A 70 23.27 -21.19 -11.70
N HIS A 71 24.10 -21.18 -12.73
CA HIS A 71 25.51 -21.56 -12.64
C HIS A 71 26.39 -20.32 -12.49
N CYS A 72 27.23 -20.27 -11.47
CA CYS A 72 28.24 -19.21 -11.34
C CYS A 72 29.52 -19.60 -12.09
N THR A 73 29.89 -18.86 -13.13
CA THR A 73 31.12 -19.13 -13.91
C THR A 73 32.41 -18.83 -13.14
N SER A 74 32.35 -18.04 -12.05
CA SER A 74 33.52 -17.70 -11.24
C SER A 74 33.87 -18.73 -10.17
N CYS A 75 32.85 -19.33 -9.53
CA CYS A 75 33.06 -20.33 -8.46
C CYS A 75 32.54 -21.73 -8.80
N ALA A 76 32.07 -21.93 -10.04
CA ALA A 76 31.51 -23.18 -10.59
C ALA A 76 30.34 -23.79 -9.80
N ARG A 77 29.75 -23.06 -8.85
CA ARG A 77 28.64 -23.54 -8.04
C ARG A 77 27.30 -23.31 -8.73
N ASP A 78 26.46 -24.33 -8.65
CA ASP A 78 25.06 -24.25 -9.04
C ASP A 78 24.17 -23.85 -7.87
N SER A 79 23.17 -23.03 -8.14
CA SER A 79 22.09 -22.72 -7.22
C SER A 79 20.75 -22.95 -7.89
N LEU A 80 19.81 -23.57 -7.18
CA LEU A 80 18.45 -23.75 -7.66
C LEU A 80 17.58 -22.59 -7.17
N VAL A 81 16.94 -21.93 -8.11
CA VAL A 81 16.00 -20.83 -7.85
C VAL A 81 14.61 -21.30 -8.22
N ALA A 82 13.81 -21.62 -7.21
CA ALA A 82 12.43 -22.04 -7.40
C ALA A 82 11.60 -20.93 -8.06
N PHE A 83 10.60 -21.33 -8.86
CA PHE A 83 9.67 -20.39 -9.46
C PHE A 83 8.79 -19.72 -8.39
N SER A 84 8.32 -18.52 -8.72
CA SER A 84 7.46 -17.73 -7.84
C SER A 84 6.08 -17.58 -8.47
N CYS A 85 5.04 -17.47 -7.63
CA CYS A 85 3.67 -17.29 -8.12
C CYS A 85 3.45 -15.95 -8.82
N LYS A 86 4.36 -14.99 -8.63
CA LYS A 86 4.25 -13.60 -9.12
C LYS A 86 2.94 -12.90 -8.69
N GLY A 87 2.22 -13.46 -7.72
CA GLY A 87 0.99 -12.91 -7.16
C GLY A 87 1.19 -11.53 -6.54
N ARG A 88 0.08 -10.84 -6.31
CA ARG A 88 0.05 -9.46 -5.78
C ARG A 88 -0.88 -9.29 -4.58
N GLY A 89 -1.64 -10.32 -4.20
CA GLY A 89 -2.52 -10.30 -3.04
C GLY A 89 -1.73 -10.45 -1.74
N PHE A 90 -1.43 -11.68 -1.35
CA PHE A 90 -0.98 -11.97 0.02
C PHE A 90 0.37 -12.68 0.13
N CYS A 91 0.95 -13.17 -0.98
CA CYS A 91 2.23 -13.88 -0.96
C CYS A 91 3.36 -12.97 -0.44
N PRO A 92 3.94 -13.21 0.75
CA PRO A 92 4.92 -12.30 1.34
C PRO A 92 6.23 -12.25 0.54
N SER A 93 6.60 -13.35 -0.12
CA SER A 93 7.80 -13.42 -0.97
C SER A 93 7.68 -12.49 -2.18
N CYS A 94 6.61 -12.66 -2.95
CA CYS A 94 6.39 -11.91 -4.18
C CYS A 94 6.05 -10.44 -3.88
N GLY A 95 5.22 -10.20 -2.86
CA GLY A 95 4.91 -8.86 -2.37
C GLY A 95 6.16 -8.13 -1.91
N GLY A 96 6.94 -8.72 -1.01
CA GLY A 96 8.18 -8.13 -0.50
C GLY A 96 9.19 -7.84 -1.61
N ARG A 97 9.43 -8.79 -2.52
CA ARG A 97 10.34 -8.56 -3.68
C ARG A 97 9.89 -7.38 -4.54
N ARG A 98 8.59 -7.28 -4.84
CA ARG A 98 8.03 -6.16 -5.61
C ARG A 98 8.17 -4.84 -4.85
N MET A 99 7.88 -4.82 -3.55
CA MET A 99 8.05 -3.62 -2.71
C MET A 99 9.50 -3.14 -2.72
N SER A 100 10.47 -4.02 -2.50
CA SER A 100 11.89 -3.68 -2.53
C SER A 100 12.34 -3.18 -3.90
N ALA A 101 11.92 -3.84 -4.98
CA ALA A 101 12.25 -3.41 -6.34
C ALA A 101 11.66 -2.04 -6.69
N THR A 102 10.39 -1.81 -6.33
CA THR A 102 9.74 -0.50 -6.51
C THR A 102 10.45 0.58 -5.69
N ALA A 103 10.80 0.30 -4.43
CA ALA A 103 11.51 1.24 -3.58
C ALA A 103 12.87 1.64 -4.18
N ALA A 104 13.67 0.66 -4.63
CA ALA A 104 14.93 0.91 -5.31
C ALA A 104 14.72 1.78 -6.56
N HIS A 105 13.78 1.41 -7.44
CA HIS A 105 13.48 2.20 -8.63
C HIS A 105 13.06 3.64 -8.31
N LEU A 106 12.23 3.83 -7.28
CA LEU A 106 11.81 5.16 -6.84
C LEU A 106 12.99 5.99 -6.33
N VAL A 107 13.88 5.40 -5.54
CA VAL A 107 15.05 6.10 -4.98
C VAL A 107 16.07 6.44 -6.05
N ASP A 108 16.36 5.49 -6.95
CA ASP A 108 17.46 5.57 -7.91
C ASP A 108 17.08 6.36 -9.18
N HIS A 109 15.80 6.39 -9.56
CA HIS A 109 15.39 6.88 -10.88
C HIS A 109 14.23 7.89 -10.90
N VAL A 110 13.45 8.03 -9.82
CA VAL A 110 12.20 8.84 -9.85
C VAL A 110 12.24 10.01 -8.89
N LEU A 111 12.59 9.75 -7.63
CA LEU A 111 12.52 10.73 -6.56
C LEU A 111 13.77 11.62 -6.55
N PRO A 112 13.61 12.95 -6.55
CA PRO A 112 14.74 13.88 -6.54
C PRO A 112 15.53 13.80 -5.23
N GLU A 113 16.76 14.33 -5.26
CA GLU A 113 17.61 14.53 -4.08
C GLU A 113 17.14 15.72 -3.22
N THR A 114 15.89 15.68 -2.77
CA THR A 114 15.30 16.68 -1.87
C THR A 114 14.62 15.99 -0.69
N PRO A 115 14.40 16.70 0.43
CA PRO A 115 13.56 16.20 1.51
C PRO A 115 12.20 15.71 1.00
N ILE A 116 11.77 14.55 1.50
CA ILE A 116 10.48 13.93 1.19
C ILE A 116 9.77 13.52 2.47
N ARG A 117 8.44 13.46 2.40
CA ARG A 117 7.58 13.17 3.54
C ARG A 117 6.46 12.22 3.16
N GLN A 118 6.23 11.23 4.00
CA GLN A 118 5.12 10.30 3.86
C GLN A 118 3.87 10.84 4.53
N TRP A 119 2.78 10.85 3.76
CA TRP A 119 1.41 11.11 4.21
C TRP A 119 0.60 9.84 4.01
N VAL A 120 0.00 9.32 5.08
CA VAL A 120 -0.84 8.12 5.07
C VAL A 120 -2.28 8.51 5.32
N PHE A 121 -3.15 8.36 4.33
CA PHE A 121 -4.59 8.64 4.45
C PHE A 121 -5.39 7.35 4.48
N THR A 122 -6.04 7.08 5.61
CA THR A 122 -6.93 5.94 5.78
C THR A 122 -8.37 6.36 5.59
N LEU A 123 -9.11 5.62 4.77
CA LEU A 123 -10.51 5.92 4.50
C LEU A 123 -11.38 5.66 5.75
N PRO A 124 -12.43 6.47 5.98
CA PRO A 124 -13.50 6.16 6.92
C PRO A 124 -14.08 4.77 6.68
N PHE A 125 -14.45 4.07 7.76
CA PHE A 125 -15.05 2.73 7.67
C PHE A 125 -16.20 2.65 6.67
N SER A 126 -17.12 3.63 6.68
CA SER A 126 -18.26 3.69 5.76
C SER A 126 -17.88 3.75 4.27
N LEU A 127 -16.67 4.19 3.93
CA LEU A 127 -16.21 4.29 2.55
C LEU A 127 -15.36 3.10 2.09
N ARG A 128 -14.87 2.27 3.02
CA ARG A 128 -13.90 1.20 2.70
C ARG A 128 -14.49 0.15 1.77
N LEU A 129 -15.71 -0.30 2.04
CA LEU A 129 -16.36 -1.32 1.21
C LEU A 129 -16.60 -0.79 -0.21
N ARG A 130 -17.27 0.37 -0.34
CA ARG A 130 -17.56 0.98 -1.64
C ARG A 130 -16.29 1.25 -2.43
N CYS A 131 -15.28 1.88 -1.83
CA CYS A 131 -14.01 2.17 -2.51
C CYS A 131 -13.15 0.93 -2.81
N ALA A 132 -13.45 -0.23 -2.20
CA ALA A 132 -12.79 -1.47 -2.56
C ALA A 132 -13.23 -1.98 -3.94
N PHE A 133 -14.50 -1.79 -4.30
CA PHE A 133 -15.06 -2.27 -5.57
C PHE A 133 -15.26 -1.16 -6.61
N ASP A 134 -15.38 0.10 -6.17
CA ASP A 134 -15.45 1.26 -7.05
C ASP A 134 -14.07 1.93 -7.22
N HIS A 135 -13.38 1.49 -8.27
CA HIS A 135 -12.04 2.00 -8.61
C HIS A 135 -12.04 3.47 -9.04
N GLU A 136 -13.13 3.96 -9.63
CA GLU A 136 -13.25 5.35 -10.07
C GLU A 136 -13.45 6.25 -8.86
N LEU A 137 -14.35 5.88 -7.94
CA LEU A 137 -14.51 6.58 -6.67
C LEU A 137 -13.20 6.63 -5.90
N LEU A 138 -12.48 5.50 -5.77
CA LEU A 138 -11.18 5.48 -5.09
C LEU A 138 -10.17 6.42 -5.76
N ALA A 139 -10.18 6.53 -7.11
CA ALA A 139 -9.34 7.46 -7.84
C ALA A 139 -9.72 8.93 -7.58
N PHE A 140 -11.01 9.24 -7.45
CA PHE A 140 -11.49 10.59 -7.06
C PHE A 140 -11.05 10.93 -5.63
N VAL A 141 -11.23 10.03 -4.67
CA VAL A 141 -10.77 10.20 -3.28
C VAL A 141 -9.26 10.45 -3.24
N ARG A 142 -8.47 9.67 -3.99
CA ARG A 142 -7.01 9.85 -4.13
C ARG A 142 -6.65 11.22 -4.70
N ARG A 143 -7.39 11.68 -5.72
CA ARG A 143 -7.17 13.00 -6.35
C ARG A 143 -7.48 14.14 -5.39
N ILE A 144 -8.54 14.02 -4.57
CA ILE A 144 -8.88 14.98 -3.51
C ILE A 144 -7.74 15.05 -2.51
N PHE A 145 -7.36 13.91 -1.92
CA PHE A 145 -6.26 13.81 -0.96
C PHE A 145 -4.98 14.48 -1.50
N THR A 146 -4.55 14.09 -2.70
CA THR A 146 -3.32 14.60 -3.31
C THR A 146 -3.38 16.12 -3.55
N ARG A 147 -4.51 16.63 -4.04
CA ARG A 147 -4.69 18.07 -4.27
C ARG A 147 -4.72 18.87 -2.97
N VAL A 148 -5.33 18.35 -1.90
CA VAL A 148 -5.35 19.04 -0.61
C VAL A 148 -3.93 19.14 -0.03
N VAL A 149 -3.12 18.07 -0.11
CA VAL A 149 -1.72 18.13 0.34
C VAL A 149 -0.90 19.11 -0.51
N PHE A 150 -1.06 19.17 -1.84
CA PHE A 150 -0.42 20.23 -2.63
C PHE A 150 -0.93 21.64 -2.27
N SER A 151 -2.21 21.79 -1.95
CA SER A 151 -2.76 23.08 -1.48
C SER A 151 -2.17 23.49 -0.14
N TYR A 152 -1.93 22.52 0.75
CA TYR A 152 -1.22 22.70 2.01
C TYR A 152 0.21 23.21 1.77
N LEU A 153 0.99 22.54 0.91
CA LEU A 153 2.37 22.97 0.60
C LEU A 153 2.39 24.38 0.01
N ALA A 154 1.46 24.70 -0.91
CA ALA A 154 1.34 26.04 -1.45
C ALA A 154 0.94 27.08 -0.39
N ARG A 155 0.14 26.71 0.61
CA ARG A 155 -0.22 27.57 1.75
C ARG A 155 1.01 27.87 2.60
N GLN A 156 1.81 26.86 2.92
CA GLN A 156 3.05 27.02 3.69
C GLN A 156 4.06 27.90 2.95
N ALA A 157 4.18 27.74 1.62
CA ALA A 157 5.03 28.59 0.80
C ALA A 157 4.61 30.07 0.82
N ARG A 158 3.29 30.35 0.77
CA ARG A 158 2.76 31.72 0.91
C ARG A 158 3.01 32.29 2.30
N ALA A 159 2.85 31.50 3.36
CA ALA A 159 3.10 31.94 4.72
C ALA A 159 4.58 32.34 4.94
N LYS A 160 5.50 31.70 4.22
CA LYS A 160 6.92 32.08 4.16
C LYS A 160 7.23 33.24 3.21
N ALA A 161 6.22 33.89 2.63
CA ALA A 161 6.37 34.95 1.63
C ALA A 161 7.27 34.56 0.43
N LEU A 162 7.27 33.27 0.04
CA LEU A 162 8.04 32.82 -1.11
C LEU A 162 7.43 33.38 -2.41
N PRO A 163 8.24 33.77 -3.40
CA PRO A 163 7.73 34.21 -4.69
C PRO A 163 7.14 33.01 -5.44
N SER A 164 5.87 33.09 -5.83
CA SER A 164 5.19 32.03 -6.59
C SER A 164 5.85 31.76 -7.95
N GLY A 165 6.48 32.78 -8.55
CA GLY A 165 7.14 32.69 -9.84
C GLY A 165 6.17 32.45 -11.00
N ALA A 166 6.71 32.26 -12.21
CA ALA A 166 5.95 32.20 -13.47
C ALA A 166 5.01 30.99 -13.59
N LEU A 167 5.23 29.92 -12.81
CA LEU A 167 4.41 28.69 -12.84
C LEU A 167 3.66 28.42 -11.53
N GLY A 168 3.70 29.36 -10.59
CA GLY A 168 3.26 29.13 -9.22
C GLY A 168 4.12 28.10 -8.48
N PHE A 169 3.68 27.74 -7.27
CA PHE A 169 4.33 26.70 -6.48
C PHE A 169 4.06 25.31 -7.09
N ARG A 170 5.13 24.61 -7.49
CA ARG A 170 5.08 23.25 -8.01
C ARG A 170 5.63 22.27 -6.99
N SER A 171 5.11 21.06 -6.95
CA SER A 171 5.66 19.97 -6.13
C SER A 171 5.37 18.64 -6.81
N GLY A 172 5.86 17.54 -6.22
CA GLY A 172 5.74 16.19 -6.74
C GLY A 172 5.31 15.21 -5.66
N ALA A 173 4.62 14.15 -6.06
CA ALA A 173 4.22 13.09 -5.16
C ALA A 173 4.14 11.74 -5.88
N VAL A 174 4.46 10.67 -5.16
CA VAL A 174 4.18 9.29 -5.55
C VAL A 174 3.15 8.74 -4.58
N ASN A 175 2.05 8.20 -5.10
CA ASN A 175 0.96 7.65 -4.28
C ASN A 175 0.78 6.16 -4.58
N ILE A 176 0.79 5.36 -3.52
CA ILE A 176 0.58 3.91 -3.55
C ILE A 176 -0.74 3.62 -2.84
N VAL A 177 -1.67 2.99 -3.56
CA VAL A 177 -2.93 2.50 -2.99
C VAL A 177 -2.66 1.15 -2.35
N GLN A 178 -2.89 1.04 -1.05
CA GLN A 178 -2.91 -0.22 -0.32
C GLN A 178 -4.36 -0.59 0.00
N ARG A 179 -4.69 -1.88 -0.15
CA ARG A 179 -6.06 -2.40 0.00
C ARG A 179 -6.25 -3.24 1.25
N ALA A 180 -5.15 -3.69 1.86
CA ALA A 180 -5.15 -4.52 3.04
C ALA A 180 -4.39 -3.82 4.17
N GLY A 181 -4.91 -3.91 5.40
CA GLY A 181 -4.20 -3.48 6.60
C GLY A 181 -3.16 -4.51 7.06
N GLY A 182 -2.48 -4.23 8.17
CA GLY A 182 -1.47 -5.13 8.75
C GLY A 182 -2.03 -6.51 9.11
N SER A 183 -3.32 -6.57 9.41
CA SER A 183 -4.08 -7.79 9.74
C SER A 183 -4.67 -8.49 8.52
N LEU A 184 -4.25 -8.11 7.30
CA LEU A 184 -4.82 -8.53 6.01
C LEU A 184 -6.30 -8.18 5.81
N ASN A 185 -6.85 -7.32 6.66
CA ASN A 185 -8.21 -6.86 6.56
C ASN A 185 -8.42 -5.86 5.43
N LEU A 186 -9.61 -5.84 4.84
CA LEU A 186 -9.97 -4.87 3.81
C LEU A 186 -9.93 -3.46 4.39
N ASN A 187 -8.89 -2.73 4.00
CA ASN A 187 -8.61 -1.38 4.46
C ASN A 187 -7.97 -0.60 3.32
N PRO A 188 -8.75 -0.05 2.37
CA PRO A 188 -8.23 0.88 1.39
C PRO A 188 -7.64 2.11 2.06
N HIS A 189 -6.37 2.41 1.76
CA HIS A 189 -5.65 3.58 2.25
C HIS A 189 -4.55 3.98 1.26
N PHE A 190 -4.06 5.21 1.40
CA PHE A 190 -3.01 5.75 0.55
C PHE A 190 -1.73 5.93 1.33
N HIS A 191 -0.64 5.36 0.83
CA HIS A 191 0.71 5.74 1.20
C HIS A 191 1.24 6.68 0.14
N ALA A 192 1.43 7.95 0.48
CA ALA A 192 1.93 8.92 -0.48
C ALA A 192 3.20 9.61 0.03
N VAL A 193 4.23 9.62 -0.81
CA VAL A 193 5.47 10.34 -0.56
C VAL A 193 5.42 11.63 -1.36
N PHE A 194 5.42 12.76 -0.65
CA PHE A 194 5.46 14.10 -1.21
C PHE A 194 6.85 14.68 -1.09
N ILE A 195 7.25 15.52 -2.03
CA ILE A 195 8.39 16.42 -1.85
C ILE A 195 8.04 17.37 -0.71
N ASP A 196 8.93 17.48 0.29
CA ASP A 196 8.72 18.26 1.51
C ASP A 196 9.05 19.75 1.29
N GLY A 197 8.46 20.29 0.24
CA GLY A 197 8.77 21.62 -0.27
C GLY A 197 8.10 21.92 -1.61
N VAL A 198 8.48 23.06 -2.17
CA VAL A 198 7.98 23.54 -3.46
C VAL A 198 9.12 23.97 -4.38
N TYR A 199 8.91 23.82 -5.67
CA TYR A 199 9.71 24.39 -6.73
C TYR A 199 9.05 25.66 -7.25
N THR A 200 9.86 26.68 -7.51
CA THR A 200 9.45 27.89 -8.21
C THR A 200 10.38 28.16 -9.39
N ARG A 201 9.89 28.90 -10.39
CA ARG A 201 10.69 29.41 -11.50
C ARG A 201 10.44 30.90 -11.65
N ALA A 202 11.51 31.70 -11.70
CA ALA A 202 11.38 33.14 -11.90
C ALA A 202 10.75 33.47 -13.27
N THR A 203 11.13 32.72 -14.31
CA THR A 203 10.59 32.83 -15.68
C THR A 203 10.22 31.44 -16.21
N LEU A 204 9.41 31.34 -17.26
CA LEU A 204 8.95 30.04 -17.81
C LEU A 204 10.13 29.13 -18.22
N LEU A 205 11.18 29.72 -18.79
CA LEU A 205 12.39 29.02 -19.25
C LEU A 205 13.51 28.99 -18.20
N GLY A 206 13.33 29.63 -17.05
CA GLY A 206 14.34 29.69 -16.00
C GLY A 206 14.52 28.37 -15.23
N PRO A 207 15.64 28.19 -14.52
CA PRO A 207 15.87 27.01 -13.70
C PRO A 207 14.85 26.93 -12.56
N ALA A 208 14.45 25.71 -12.20
CA ALA A 208 13.62 25.48 -11.03
C ALA A 208 14.46 25.61 -9.75
N ARG A 209 13.96 26.35 -8.76
CA ARG A 209 14.56 26.49 -7.43
C ARG A 209 13.70 25.78 -6.41
N PHE A 210 14.31 24.90 -5.63
CA PHE A 210 13.65 24.20 -4.53
C PHE A 210 13.64 25.06 -3.26
N HIS A 211 12.52 25.04 -2.55
CA HIS A 211 12.33 25.68 -1.25
C HIS A 211 11.78 24.67 -0.27
N GLU A 212 12.57 24.34 0.75
CA GLU A 212 12.14 23.46 1.85
C GLU A 212 11.08 24.14 2.72
N LEU A 213 10.03 23.39 3.02
CA LEU A 213 8.92 23.83 3.87
C LEU A 213 9.06 23.28 5.29
N PRO A 214 8.49 23.94 6.30
CA PRO A 214 8.59 23.47 7.67
C PRO A 214 7.82 22.14 7.81
N ALA A 215 8.19 21.36 8.82
CA ALA A 215 7.41 20.17 9.16
C ALA A 215 5.99 20.57 9.56
N PRO A 216 4.95 19.85 9.10
CA PRO A 216 3.58 20.11 9.52
C PRO A 216 3.39 20.01 11.03
N GLU A 217 2.69 20.99 11.58
CA GLU A 217 2.21 20.96 12.96
C GLU A 217 0.86 20.23 13.08
N PRO A 218 0.41 19.83 14.29
CA PRO A 218 -0.90 19.21 14.46
C PRO A 218 -2.05 20.01 13.83
N ALA A 219 -2.03 21.34 13.93
CA ALA A 219 -3.04 22.22 13.31
C ALA A 219 -3.03 22.16 11.76
N ASP A 220 -1.88 21.87 11.14
CA ASP A 220 -1.79 21.67 9.69
C ASP A 220 -2.41 20.34 9.25
N VAL A 221 -2.23 19.29 10.07
CA VAL A 221 -2.86 17.98 9.85
C VAL A 221 -4.37 18.12 10.01
N ASP A 222 -4.84 18.81 11.04
CA ASP A 222 -6.27 19.09 11.28
C ASP A 222 -6.87 19.89 10.11
N TRP A 223 -6.19 20.93 9.64
CA TRP A 223 -6.63 21.70 8.47
C TRP A 223 -6.73 20.85 7.21
N THR A 224 -5.73 19.98 6.99
CA THR A 224 -5.68 19.08 5.83
C THR A 224 -6.83 18.08 5.88
N LEU A 225 -7.05 17.45 7.04
CA LEU A 225 -8.16 16.53 7.29
C LEU A 225 -9.52 17.20 7.11
N ALA A 226 -9.74 18.36 7.73
CA ALA A 226 -10.98 19.12 7.58
C ALA A 226 -11.25 19.46 6.11
N ARG A 227 -10.20 19.81 5.35
CA ARG A 227 -10.36 20.16 3.95
C ARG A 227 -10.60 18.94 3.06
N ILE A 228 -9.97 17.80 3.34
CA ILE A 228 -10.31 16.52 2.67
C ILE A 228 -11.77 16.16 2.97
N HIS A 229 -12.17 16.18 4.24
CA HIS A 229 -13.52 15.83 4.66
C HIS A 229 -14.57 16.69 3.95
N SER A 230 -14.41 18.01 3.94
CA SER A 230 -15.32 18.91 3.22
C SER A 230 -15.40 18.60 1.72
N ARG A 231 -14.27 18.26 1.07
CA ARG A 231 -14.25 17.92 -0.36
C ARG A 231 -14.87 16.56 -0.65
N LEU A 232 -14.69 15.59 0.25
CA LEU A 232 -15.33 14.28 0.15
C LEU A 232 -16.84 14.42 0.33
N ARG A 233 -17.31 15.18 1.31
CA ARG A 233 -18.75 15.47 1.47
C ARG A 233 -19.36 16.03 0.19
N SER A 234 -18.75 17.06 -0.40
CA SER A 234 -19.25 17.63 -1.66
C SER A 234 -19.16 16.66 -2.84
N LEU A 235 -18.24 15.70 -2.84
CA LEU A 235 -18.20 14.64 -3.85
C LEU A 235 -19.40 13.71 -3.67
N PHE A 236 -19.63 13.20 -2.45
CA PHE A 236 -20.72 12.28 -2.16
C PHE A 236 -22.10 12.91 -2.34
N GLU A 237 -22.28 14.18 -1.96
CA GLU A 237 -23.51 14.95 -2.21
C GLU A 237 -23.84 15.06 -3.70
N ARG A 238 -22.84 14.99 -4.59
CA ARG A 238 -23.02 15.00 -6.05
C ARG A 238 -23.11 13.61 -6.68
N CYS A 239 -22.78 12.57 -5.92
CA CYS A 239 -22.74 11.19 -6.38
C CYS A 239 -23.91 10.36 -5.81
N ILE A 240 -24.94 10.99 -5.22
CA ILE A 240 -26.09 10.30 -4.61
C ILE A 240 -26.81 9.39 -5.62
N ASP A 241 -26.80 9.72 -6.92
CA ASP A 241 -27.42 8.88 -7.96
C ASP A 241 -26.65 7.57 -8.28
N THR A 242 -25.44 7.36 -7.72
CA THR A 242 -24.60 6.17 -8.01
C THR A 242 -24.65 5.09 -6.93
N GLU A 243 -25.42 5.24 -5.85
CA GLU A 243 -25.64 4.15 -4.88
C GLU A 243 -26.49 3.02 -5.49
N GLN A 244 -27.50 3.37 -6.30
CA GLN A 244 -28.30 2.40 -7.06
C GLN A 244 -27.49 1.67 -8.15
N GLU A 245 -26.43 2.30 -8.70
CA GLU A 245 -25.55 1.67 -9.70
C GLU A 245 -24.45 0.77 -9.09
N PHE A 246 -24.10 0.96 -7.81
CA PHE A 246 -23.14 0.07 -7.14
C PHE A 246 -23.75 -1.30 -6.87
N GLU A 247 -25.03 -1.34 -6.51
CA GLU A 247 -25.81 -2.58 -6.33
C GLU A 247 -26.02 -3.34 -7.65
N SER A 248 -25.95 -2.67 -8.81
CA SER A 248 -26.18 -3.27 -10.13
C SER A 248 -24.93 -3.86 -10.81
N ARG A 249 -23.73 -3.61 -10.28
CA ARG A 249 -22.50 -4.26 -10.78
C ARG A 249 -22.50 -5.72 -10.31
N GLU A 250 -22.38 -6.68 -11.23
CA GLU A 250 -22.24 -8.13 -10.99
C GLU A 250 -21.05 -8.46 -10.05
N THR A 251 -21.19 -8.13 -8.78
CA THR A 251 -20.23 -8.43 -7.74
C THR A 251 -20.68 -9.75 -7.14
N ASN A 252 -19.79 -10.74 -7.15
CA ASN A 252 -20.04 -12.01 -6.48
C ASN A 252 -20.48 -11.74 -5.03
N GLU A 253 -21.71 -12.12 -4.68
CA GLU A 253 -22.36 -11.77 -3.41
C GLU A 253 -21.52 -12.24 -2.21
N LEU A 254 -20.94 -13.45 -2.30
CA LEU A 254 -20.02 -13.95 -1.28
C LEU A 254 -18.78 -13.05 -1.16
N LEU A 255 -18.17 -12.61 -2.26
CA LEU A 255 -17.01 -11.72 -2.21
C LEU A 255 -17.35 -10.38 -1.53
N LEU A 256 -18.55 -9.86 -1.77
CA LEU A 256 -19.03 -8.65 -1.10
C LEU A 256 -19.25 -8.89 0.40
N HIS A 257 -19.83 -10.03 0.77
CA HIS A 257 -20.00 -10.44 2.18
C HIS A 257 -18.66 -10.60 2.91
N LEU A 258 -17.71 -11.33 2.31
CA LEU A 258 -16.34 -11.49 2.83
C LEU A 258 -15.66 -10.13 3.01
N ALA A 259 -15.80 -9.24 2.02
CA ALA A 259 -15.24 -7.90 2.07
C ALA A 259 -15.87 -7.05 3.19
N SER A 260 -17.18 -7.13 3.36
CA SER A 260 -17.91 -6.44 4.43
C SER A 260 -17.44 -6.90 5.80
N ALA A 261 -17.47 -8.21 6.06
CA ALA A 261 -16.97 -8.80 7.30
C ALA A 261 -15.50 -8.42 7.56
N SER A 262 -14.66 -8.39 6.52
CA SER A 262 -13.26 -7.98 6.62
C SER A 262 -13.08 -6.50 7.02
N VAL A 263 -13.94 -5.60 6.53
CA VAL A 263 -13.93 -4.17 6.94
C VAL A 263 -14.26 -4.03 8.42
N HIS A 264 -15.19 -4.85 8.92
CA HIS A 264 -15.67 -4.83 10.30
C HIS A 264 -14.87 -5.72 11.26
N GLY A 265 -13.89 -6.46 10.76
CA GLY A 265 -13.08 -7.37 11.54
C GLY A 265 -13.84 -8.54 12.14
N GLN A 266 -14.75 -9.08 11.34
CA GLN A 266 -15.59 -10.21 11.67
C GLN A 266 -15.20 -11.44 10.85
N ALA A 267 -15.39 -12.62 11.43
CA ALA A 267 -15.41 -13.85 10.66
C ALA A 267 -16.61 -13.83 9.71
N ALA A 268 -16.39 -14.24 8.47
CA ALA A 268 -17.40 -14.16 7.41
C ALA A 268 -18.11 -15.49 7.13
N THR A 269 -17.53 -16.60 7.55
CA THR A 269 -17.97 -17.97 7.25
C THR A 269 -17.76 -18.88 8.46
N GLY A 270 -18.38 -20.07 8.42
CA GLY A 270 -18.32 -21.07 9.50
C GLY A 270 -19.09 -20.68 10.76
N ASP A 271 -18.95 -21.47 11.83
CA ASP A 271 -19.68 -21.30 13.10
C ASP A 271 -19.41 -19.96 13.81
N GLY A 272 -18.32 -19.29 13.42
CA GLY A 272 -17.93 -17.98 13.92
C GLY A 272 -18.50 -16.80 13.14
N ASN A 273 -19.32 -17.01 12.11
CA ASN A 273 -19.82 -15.91 11.25
C ASN A 273 -20.41 -14.74 12.07
N GLY A 274 -19.97 -13.52 11.76
CA GLY A 274 -20.34 -12.29 12.44
C GLY A 274 -19.58 -12.01 13.75
N ARG A 275 -18.85 -12.98 14.30
CA ARG A 275 -18.04 -12.78 15.52
C ARG A 275 -16.81 -11.94 15.21
N ALA A 276 -16.47 -11.02 16.11
CA ALA A 276 -15.24 -10.25 16.03
C ALA A 276 -14.01 -11.16 16.07
N LEU A 277 -12.97 -10.80 15.33
CA LEU A 277 -11.68 -11.48 15.32
C LEU A 277 -10.72 -10.81 16.33
N PRO A 278 -10.55 -11.38 17.54
CA PRO A 278 -9.71 -10.78 18.57
C PRO A 278 -8.24 -10.68 18.15
N GLY A 279 -7.56 -9.62 18.58
CA GLY A 279 -6.12 -9.39 18.32
C GLY A 279 -5.76 -8.89 16.92
N LEU A 280 -6.72 -8.85 15.97
CA LEU A 280 -6.49 -8.36 14.61
C LEU A 280 -7.01 -6.92 14.38
N PHE A 281 -7.94 -6.42 15.21
CA PHE A 281 -8.61 -5.13 14.98
C PHE A 281 -8.64 -4.19 16.19
N THR A 282 -8.03 -4.57 17.31
CA THR A 282 -7.86 -3.64 18.45
C THR A 282 -6.91 -2.52 18.00
N PRO A 283 -7.40 -1.29 17.78
CA PRO A 283 -6.51 -0.18 17.51
C PRO A 283 -5.66 0.05 18.76
N GLU A 284 -4.36 0.26 18.62
CA GLU A 284 -3.63 0.87 19.72
C GLU A 284 -4.28 2.23 20.03
N PRO A 285 -4.46 2.58 21.31
CA PRO A 285 -5.03 3.86 21.68
C PRO A 285 -4.23 5.00 21.04
N ASP A 286 -4.92 5.93 20.37
CA ASP A 286 -4.30 7.11 19.77
C ASP A 286 -3.65 7.94 20.89
N PRO A 287 -2.31 8.17 20.87
CA PRO A 287 -1.62 8.87 21.94
C PRO A 287 -1.97 10.37 22.00
N ARG A 288 -2.78 10.88 21.07
CA ARG A 288 -3.24 12.28 21.06
C ARG A 288 -4.37 12.46 22.09
N PRO A 289 -4.33 13.55 22.89
CA PRO A 289 -5.38 13.83 23.87
C PRO A 289 -6.75 13.91 23.19
N GLU A 290 -7.79 13.36 23.83
CA GLU A 290 -9.17 13.53 23.40
C GLU A 290 -9.49 15.03 23.33
N ARG A 291 -9.97 15.48 22.17
CA ARG A 291 -10.53 16.83 21.99
C ARG A 291 -12.04 16.70 22.00
N ASP A 292 -12.74 17.64 22.63
CA ASP A 292 -14.20 17.76 22.73
C ASP A 292 -14.94 17.95 21.38
N SER A 293 -14.26 17.77 20.24
CA SER A 293 -14.86 17.86 18.91
C SER A 293 -14.98 16.47 18.31
N PRO A 294 -16.10 16.14 17.62
CA PRO A 294 -16.24 14.84 16.96
C PRO A 294 -15.06 14.63 16.02
N LYS A 295 -14.22 13.64 16.30
CA LYS A 295 -13.07 13.29 15.47
C LYS A 295 -13.60 13.06 14.05
N PRO A 296 -13.08 13.76 13.01
CA PRO A 296 -13.40 13.37 11.65
C PRO A 296 -13.02 11.89 11.50
N SER A 297 -13.90 11.09 10.91
CA SER A 297 -13.76 9.62 10.77
C SER A 297 -12.58 9.17 9.90
N CYS A 298 -11.72 10.11 9.47
CA CYS A 298 -10.51 9.89 8.70
C CYS A 298 -9.27 10.06 9.58
N SER A 299 -8.30 9.17 9.45
CA SER A 299 -6.97 9.37 10.03
C SER A 299 -5.95 9.72 8.94
N LEU A 300 -5.11 10.72 9.25
CA LEU A 300 -3.98 11.12 8.43
C LEU A 300 -2.72 11.07 9.30
N VAL A 301 -1.79 10.20 8.96
CA VAL A 301 -0.53 10.03 9.69
C VAL A 301 0.61 10.55 8.84
N LEU A 302 1.55 11.25 9.49
CA LEU A 302 2.67 11.91 8.84
C LEU A 302 3.98 11.34 9.35
N LEU A 303 4.83 10.85 8.45
CA LEU A 303 6.15 10.32 8.78
C LEU A 303 7.21 11.02 7.92
N ARG A 304 8.25 11.58 8.55
CA ARG A 304 9.39 12.15 7.83
C ARG A 304 10.34 11.02 7.44
N ILE A 305 10.62 10.88 6.14
CA ILE A 305 11.62 9.93 5.66
C ILE A 305 12.88 10.73 5.34
N GLY A 306 13.84 10.73 6.28
CA GLY A 306 15.14 11.36 6.05
C GLY A 306 15.98 10.53 5.09
N ARG A 307 16.41 11.11 3.96
CA ARG A 307 17.53 10.56 3.19
C ARG A 307 18.83 10.91 3.92
N ARG A 308 19.32 10.06 4.82
CA ARG A 308 20.77 10.06 5.09
C ARG A 308 21.40 9.44 3.85
N ALA A 309 22.14 10.26 3.09
CA ALA A 309 22.96 9.77 1.99
C ALA A 309 24.06 8.87 2.58
N THR A 310 23.81 7.57 2.73
CA THR A 310 24.90 6.60 2.79
C THR A 310 25.46 6.51 1.38
N ARG A 311 26.48 7.33 1.10
CA ARG A 311 27.39 7.07 -0.02
C ARG A 311 27.93 5.65 0.19
N PHE A 312 27.43 4.70 -0.59
CA PHE A 312 28.18 3.48 -0.84
C PHE A 312 29.41 3.92 -1.64
N ASN A 313 30.52 4.15 -0.96
CA ASN A 313 31.82 4.19 -1.61
C ASN A 313 31.99 2.83 -2.31
N LYS A 314 32.08 2.87 -3.64
CA LYS A 314 32.72 1.82 -4.42
C LYS A 314 34.23 1.91 -4.22
#